data_AF-A0A9R1VQP0-F1
#
_entry.id   AF-A0A9R1VQP0-F1
#
_cell.length_a   1.000
_cell.length_b   1.000
_cell.length_c   1.000
_cell.angle_alpha   90.00
_cell.angle_beta   90.00
_cell.angle_gamma   90.00
#
_symmetry.space_group_name_H-M   'P 1'
#
loop_
_entity.id
_entity.type
_entity.pdbx_description
1 polymer ?
#
loop_
_entity_poly.entity_id
_entity_poly.type
_entity_poly.pdbx_seq_one_letter_code
_entity_poly.pdbx_strand_id
1 'polypeptide(L)'
;MDEKACWIPPVYTYKGSVPFPISPPFSAAMTGSSVSSRKVLSKIATNRLQKELTEWQINPPSGFTHKVTDNLQRWVIEVYGAQGTIYANEKYQLQVDFPENYPMEAPQVIFLHPAPLHPHIYSNGHICLDILYDSWSPAMTVGSICISILSMLSSSPAKERPEDNDRYVKNCRNGRSPKETRWWFHDDKV
;
A
#
# COMPACT_ATOMS: atom_id res chain seq x y z
N MET A 1 42.11 -39.13 1.99
CA MET A 1 40.69 -38.88 2.27
C MET A 1 40.58 -37.49 2.90
N ASP A 2 41.24 -36.47 2.35
CA ASP A 2 40.94 -35.68 1.12
C ASP A 2 40.41 -34.31 1.61
N GLU A 3 41.29 -33.34 1.83
CA GLU A 3 41.60 -32.21 0.93
C GLU A 3 40.37 -31.36 0.54
N LYS A 4 40.21 -30.18 1.16
CA LYS A 4 40.59 -28.83 0.67
C LYS A 4 39.61 -28.22 -0.36
N ALA A 5 39.11 -27.02 -0.08
CA ALA A 5 39.55 -25.79 -0.75
C ALA A 5 38.64 -24.58 -0.41
N CYS A 6 39.29 -23.51 0.03
CA CYS A 6 38.78 -22.14 0.10
C CYS A 6 39.00 -21.49 -1.28
N TRP A 7 38.02 -20.74 -1.80
CA TRP A 7 38.20 -19.95 -3.03
C TRP A 7 38.18 -18.46 -2.72
N ILE A 8 39.31 -17.82 -3.00
CA ILE A 8 39.56 -16.38 -3.00
C ILE A 8 39.47 -15.91 -4.47
N PRO A 9 38.80 -14.79 -4.80
CA PRO A 9 38.83 -14.24 -6.16
C PRO A 9 40.13 -13.45 -6.43
N PRO A 10 40.63 -13.48 -7.69
CA PRO A 10 41.90 -12.86 -8.05
C PRO A 10 41.80 -11.35 -8.27
N VAL A 11 42.81 -10.65 -7.78
CA VAL A 11 43.15 -9.25 -8.08
C VAL A 11 43.79 -9.18 -9.47
N TYR A 12 43.21 -8.42 -10.39
CA TYR A 12 43.85 -8.09 -11.67
C TYR A 12 44.41 -6.68 -11.64
N THR A 13 45.72 -6.58 -11.85
CA THR A 13 46.50 -5.37 -12.06
C THR A 13 46.45 -4.97 -13.54
N TYR A 14 46.26 -3.68 -13.83
CA TYR A 14 46.30 -3.12 -15.19
C TYR A 14 47.52 -2.19 -15.34
N LYS A 15 48.30 -2.38 -16.42
CA LYS A 15 49.48 -1.58 -16.81
C LYS A 15 49.33 -1.13 -18.28
N GLY A 16 49.66 0.14 -18.57
CA GLY A 16 50.01 0.70 -19.89
C GLY A 16 48.82 1.12 -20.77
N SER A 17 48.53 2.40 -21.09
CA SER A 17 49.28 3.47 -21.81
C SER A 17 49.29 3.32 -23.33
N VAL A 18 48.45 4.09 -24.06
CA VAL A 18 48.72 4.85 -25.33
C VAL A 18 47.47 5.69 -25.77
N PRO A 19 47.59 6.73 -26.65
CA PRO A 19 46.91 8.03 -26.51
C PRO A 19 45.76 8.37 -27.51
N PHE A 20 44.98 9.41 -27.13
CA PHE A 20 44.16 10.42 -27.86
C PHE A 20 43.62 10.16 -29.30
N PRO A 21 42.37 10.56 -29.66
CA PRO A 21 42.02 12.00 -29.82
C PRO A 21 40.56 12.47 -29.53
N ILE A 22 40.46 13.70 -28.99
CA ILE A 22 39.62 14.88 -29.36
C ILE A 22 38.09 14.72 -29.68
N SER A 23 37.21 15.18 -28.75
CA SER A 23 35.85 15.83 -28.86
C SER A 23 34.69 15.13 -29.63
N PRO A 24 33.36 15.41 -29.38
CA PRO A 24 32.73 16.57 -28.72
C PRO A 24 31.57 16.21 -27.73
N PRO A 25 30.60 17.10 -27.45
CA PRO A 25 30.20 17.50 -26.10
C PRO A 25 29.20 16.55 -25.40
N PHE A 26 29.17 16.71 -24.08
CA PHE A 26 28.21 16.16 -23.11
C PHE A 26 26.77 16.04 -23.66
N SER A 27 26.36 14.83 -24.06
CA SER A 27 24.94 14.47 -24.06
C SER A 27 24.58 14.08 -22.64
N ALA A 28 23.90 15.00 -21.94
CA ALA A 28 23.22 14.69 -20.69
C ALA A 28 22.31 13.48 -20.92
N ALA A 29 22.64 12.36 -20.28
CA ALA A 29 21.73 11.23 -20.19
C ALA A 29 20.47 11.73 -19.49
N MET A 30 19.38 11.86 -20.24
CA MET A 30 18.08 12.17 -19.67
C MET A 30 17.77 11.08 -18.64
N THR A 31 17.69 11.51 -17.39
CA THR A 31 17.11 10.71 -16.32
C THR A 31 15.71 10.34 -16.79
N GLY A 32 15.53 9.07 -17.17
CA GLY A 32 14.21 8.48 -17.32
C GLY A 32 13.56 8.47 -15.95
N SER A 33 12.98 9.60 -15.55
CA SER A 33 11.96 9.62 -14.53
C SER A 33 10.88 8.69 -15.05
N SER A 34 10.72 7.54 -14.39
CA SER A 34 9.58 6.67 -14.59
C SER A 34 8.34 7.50 -14.22
N VAL A 35 7.79 8.20 -15.20
CA VAL A 35 6.46 8.80 -15.09
C VAL A 35 5.55 7.60 -14.89
N SER A 36 5.16 7.33 -13.64
CA SER A 36 4.03 6.45 -13.35
C SER A 36 2.90 6.96 -14.23
N SER A 37 2.55 6.20 -15.27
CA SER A 37 1.45 6.52 -16.17
C SER A 37 0.25 6.89 -15.29
N ARG A 38 -0.23 8.14 -15.41
CA ARG A 38 -1.47 8.56 -14.76
C ARG A 38 -2.56 7.68 -15.32
N LYS A 39 -2.90 6.59 -14.61
CA LYS A 39 -3.98 5.67 -14.99
C LYS A 39 -5.23 6.50 -15.04
N VAL A 40 -5.84 6.71 -16.20
CA VAL A 40 -7.04 7.55 -16.31
C VAL A 40 -8.21 6.75 -15.73
N LEU A 41 -9.04 7.36 -14.88
CA LEU A 41 -10.22 6.66 -14.36
C LEU A 41 -11.24 6.48 -15.48
N SER A 42 -11.93 5.34 -15.51
CA SER A 42 -13.08 5.17 -16.40
C SER A 42 -14.18 6.19 -16.07
N LYS A 43 -15.06 6.47 -17.05
CA LYS A 43 -16.19 7.38 -16.84
C LYS A 43 -17.14 6.89 -15.76
N ILE A 44 -17.31 5.57 -15.65
CA ILE A 44 -18.10 4.91 -14.59
C ILE A 44 -17.44 5.14 -13.23
N ALA A 45 -16.13 4.88 -13.11
CA ALA A 45 -15.36 5.13 -11.88
C ALA A 45 -15.46 6.59 -11.44
N THR A 46 -15.27 7.52 -12.37
CA THR A 46 -15.31 8.96 -12.09
C THR A 46 -16.67 9.40 -11.56
N ASN A 47 -17.76 9.01 -12.23
CA ASN A 47 -19.12 9.33 -11.80
C ASN A 47 -19.44 8.72 -10.43
N ARG A 48 -19.01 7.47 -10.21
CA ARG A 48 -19.20 6.77 -8.94
C ARG A 48 -18.45 7.47 -7.80
N LEU A 49 -17.18 7.82 -8.00
CA LEU A 49 -16.34 8.49 -7.00
C LEU A 49 -16.83 9.89 -6.68
N GLN A 50 -17.30 10.65 -7.68
CA GLN A 50 -17.91 11.96 -7.44
C GLN A 50 -19.16 11.86 -6.57
N LYS A 51 -20.00 10.84 -6.80
CA LYS A 51 -21.18 10.59 -5.98
C LYS A 51 -20.80 10.24 -4.53
N GLU A 52 -19.84 9.32 -4.36
CA GLU A 52 -19.35 8.95 -3.03
C GLU A 52 -18.68 10.12 -2.29
N LEU A 53 -17.93 10.96 -3.00
CA LEU A 53 -17.29 12.15 -2.43
C LEU A 53 -18.34 13.17 -1.95
N THR A 54 -19.40 13.37 -2.75
CA THR A 54 -20.51 14.25 -2.39
C THR A 54 -21.23 13.71 -1.16
N GLU A 55 -21.50 12.40 -1.12
CA GLU A 55 -22.14 11.75 0.03
C GLU A 55 -21.28 11.87 1.30
N TRP A 56 -19.96 11.72 1.17
CA TRP A 56 -19.00 11.93 2.25
C TRP A 56 -18.97 13.36 2.77
N GLN A 57 -19.11 14.37 1.89
CA GLN A 57 -19.17 15.78 2.29
C GLN A 57 -20.49 16.12 3.00
N ILE A 58 -21.59 15.47 2.62
CA ILE A 58 -22.90 15.67 3.23
C ILE A 58 -23.01 14.93 4.57
N ASN A 59 -22.55 13.68 4.61
CA ASN A 59 -22.65 12.77 5.77
C ASN A 59 -21.28 12.16 6.08
N PRO A 60 -20.35 12.91 6.69
CA PRO A 60 -19.06 12.35 7.07
C PRO A 60 -19.27 11.29 8.17
N PRO A 61 -18.70 10.08 8.01
CA PRO A 61 -18.82 9.05 9.04
C PRO A 61 -18.13 9.50 10.34
N SER A 62 -18.82 9.29 11.48
CA SER A 62 -18.31 9.64 12.81
C SER A 62 -16.94 9.00 13.07
N GLY A 63 -15.96 9.82 13.47
CA GLY A 63 -14.58 9.36 13.70
C GLY A 63 -13.70 9.36 12.46
N PHE A 64 -14.19 9.86 11.32
CA PHE A 64 -13.39 10.05 10.10
C PHE A 64 -13.37 11.51 9.66
N THR A 65 -12.22 11.97 9.17
CA THR A 65 -12.10 13.27 8.51
C THR A 65 -11.45 13.08 7.16
N HIS A 66 -12.18 13.39 6.09
CA HIS A 66 -11.61 13.37 4.75
C HIS A 66 -10.60 14.50 4.59
N LYS A 67 -9.36 14.18 4.22
CA LYS A 67 -8.43 15.20 3.75
C LYS A 67 -8.67 15.41 2.27
N VAL A 68 -9.13 16.61 1.94
CA VAL A 68 -9.30 17.05 0.55
C VAL A 68 -8.01 16.74 -0.21
N THR A 69 -8.13 15.88 -1.21
CA THR A 69 -7.01 15.49 -2.08
C THR A 69 -7.33 16.01 -3.48
N ASP A 70 -6.35 16.60 -4.16
CA ASP A 70 -6.53 17.22 -5.49
C ASP A 70 -6.88 16.18 -6.59
N ASN A 71 -6.64 14.89 -6.31
CA ASN A 71 -6.82 13.79 -7.26
C ASN A 71 -7.98 12.88 -6.85
N LEU A 72 -8.97 12.70 -7.73
CA LEU A 72 -10.08 11.75 -7.52
C LEU A 72 -9.61 10.28 -7.37
N GLN A 73 -8.42 9.97 -7.88
CA GLN A 73 -7.82 8.62 -7.88
C GLN A 73 -7.23 8.18 -6.56
N ARG A 74 -6.94 9.12 -5.66
CA ARG A 74 -6.35 8.82 -4.38
C ARG A 74 -6.99 9.67 -3.32
N TRP A 75 -7.56 9.05 -2.31
CA TRP A 75 -8.09 9.77 -1.16
C TRP A 75 -7.22 9.51 0.05
N VAL A 76 -7.04 10.54 0.86
CA VAL A 76 -6.41 10.43 2.18
C VAL A 76 -7.47 10.72 3.22
N ILE A 77 -7.68 9.77 4.12
CA ILE A 77 -8.73 9.79 5.11
C ILE A 77 -8.07 9.71 6.48
N GLU A 78 -8.41 10.62 7.38
CA GLU A 78 -7.95 10.56 8.76
C GLU A 78 -8.95 9.74 9.58
N VAL A 79 -8.42 8.80 10.36
CA VAL A 79 -9.17 7.87 11.20
C VAL A 79 -8.85 8.18 12.65
N TYR A 80 -9.87 8.44 13.45
CA TYR A 80 -9.76 8.60 14.90
C TYR A 80 -10.19 7.31 15.57
N GLY A 81 -9.35 6.81 16.48
CA GLY A 81 -9.70 5.61 17.24
C GLY A 81 -10.93 5.86 18.12
N ALA A 82 -11.84 4.89 18.16
CA ALA A 82 -13.08 5.00 18.91
C ALA A 82 -12.82 5.11 20.42
N GLN A 83 -13.65 5.89 21.12
CA GLN A 83 -13.58 6.00 22.58
C GLN A 83 -13.88 4.64 23.22
N GLY A 84 -13.18 4.34 24.33
CA GLY A 84 -13.31 3.05 25.03
C GLY A 84 -12.52 1.90 24.40
N THR A 85 -11.76 2.16 23.34
CA THR A 85 -10.85 1.17 22.72
C THR A 85 -9.39 1.44 23.10
N ILE A 86 -8.51 0.47 22.85
CA ILE A 86 -7.06 0.64 23.02
C ILE A 86 -6.46 1.71 22.10
N TYR A 87 -7.20 2.12 21.06
CA TYR A 87 -6.82 3.17 20.11
C TYR A 87 -7.45 4.54 20.44
N ALA A 88 -8.13 4.67 21.58
CA ALA A 88 -8.75 5.93 21.96
C ALA A 88 -7.72 7.07 22.01
N ASN A 89 -8.08 8.23 21.44
CA ASN A 89 -7.23 9.41 21.27
C ASN A 89 -6.05 9.25 20.30
N GLU A 90 -5.94 8.13 19.59
CA GLU A 90 -4.96 7.96 18.51
C GLU A 90 -5.57 8.38 17.17
N LYS A 91 -4.69 8.91 16.30
CA LYS A 91 -5.06 9.37 14.97
C LYS A 91 -4.17 8.68 13.94
N TYR A 92 -4.81 8.10 12.93
CA TYR A 92 -4.17 7.40 11.84
C TYR A 92 -4.58 8.00 10.49
N GLN A 93 -3.79 7.72 9.46
CA GLN A 93 -4.09 8.11 8.09
C GLN A 93 -4.26 6.87 7.22
N LEU A 94 -5.36 6.84 6.49
CA LEU A 94 -5.72 5.80 5.55
C LEU A 94 -5.62 6.37 4.14
N GLN A 95 -4.82 5.73 3.30
CA GLN A 95 -4.74 6.06 1.88
C GLN A 95 -5.57 5.04 1.09
N VAL A 96 -6.44 5.55 0.22
CA VAL A 96 -7.30 4.78 -0.68
C VAL A 96 -6.91 5.11 -2.11
N ASP A 97 -6.37 4.15 -2.85
CA ASP A 97 -6.05 4.27 -4.28
C ASP A 97 -7.09 3.53 -5.11
N PHE A 98 -7.76 4.25 -6.01
CA PHE A 98 -8.82 3.70 -6.85
C PHE A 98 -8.25 3.14 -8.16
N PRO A 99 -8.60 1.88 -8.53
CA PRO A 99 -8.28 1.36 -9.85
C PRO A 99 -9.15 2.04 -10.93
N GLU A 100 -8.70 1.94 -12.18
CA GLU A 100 -9.43 2.46 -13.35
C GLU A 100 -10.84 1.86 -13.49
N ASN A 101 -10.97 0.59 -13.11
CA ASN A 101 -12.20 -0.20 -13.20
C ASN A 101 -13.06 -0.15 -11.94
N TYR A 102 -12.81 0.78 -11.00
CA TYR A 102 -13.69 0.97 -9.84
C TYR A 102 -15.13 1.26 -10.29
N PRO A 103 -16.17 0.68 -9.65
CA PRO A 103 -16.17 -0.18 -8.46
C PRO A 103 -16.10 -1.69 -8.76
N MET A 104 -15.88 -2.10 -10.01
CA MET A 104 -15.77 -3.53 -10.36
C MET A 104 -14.53 -4.18 -9.74
N GLU A 105 -13.46 -3.40 -9.59
CA GLU A 105 -12.27 -3.80 -8.86
C GLU A 105 -12.19 -3.03 -7.52
N ALA A 106 -11.81 -3.73 -6.46
CA ALA A 106 -11.66 -3.16 -5.13
C ALA A 106 -10.62 -2.03 -5.10
N PRO A 107 -10.82 -0.96 -4.31
CA PRO A 107 -9.79 0.03 -4.09
C PRO A 107 -8.65 -0.57 -3.25
N GLN A 108 -7.43 -0.10 -3.49
CA GLN A 108 -6.31 -0.46 -2.64
C GLN A 108 -6.32 0.45 -1.41
N VAL A 109 -6.34 -0.14 -0.22
CA VAL A 109 -6.41 0.61 1.03
C VAL A 109 -5.22 0.24 1.92
N ILE A 110 -4.47 1.26 2.35
CA ILE A 110 -3.30 1.09 3.23
C ILE A 110 -3.30 2.15 4.33
N PHE A 111 -2.77 1.80 5.51
CA PHE A 111 -2.43 2.78 6.53
C PHE A 111 -1.09 3.46 6.18
N LEU A 112 -1.08 4.79 6.18
CA LEU A 112 0.14 5.56 6.13
C LEU A 112 0.86 5.50 7.47
N HIS A 113 2.20 5.66 7.44
CA HIS A 113 2.99 5.65 8.66
C HIS A 113 2.72 6.91 9.51
N PRO A 114 2.60 6.76 10.85
CA PRO A 114 2.68 5.51 11.62
C PRO A 114 1.41 4.66 11.50
N ALA A 115 1.57 3.37 11.16
CA ALA A 115 0.45 2.42 11.05
C ALA A 115 0.11 1.82 12.43
N PRO A 116 -1.18 1.66 12.78
CA PRO A 116 -1.61 1.08 14.05
C PRO A 116 -1.03 -0.33 14.25
N LEU A 117 -0.75 -0.67 15.51
CA LEU A 117 -0.38 -2.01 15.93
C LEU A 117 -1.64 -2.83 16.09
N HIS A 118 -1.99 -3.63 15.09
CA HIS A 118 -3.21 -4.44 15.08
C HIS A 118 -2.94 -5.83 14.46
N PRO A 119 -3.58 -6.92 14.95
CA PRO A 119 -3.41 -8.29 14.43
C PRO A 119 -3.63 -8.45 12.92
N HIS A 120 -4.40 -7.54 12.32
CA HIS A 120 -4.72 -7.51 10.89
C HIS A 120 -4.02 -6.38 10.12
N ILE A 121 -3.08 -5.65 10.74
CA ILE A 121 -2.39 -4.52 10.10
C ILE A 121 -0.88 -4.74 10.14
N TYR A 122 -0.32 -4.89 8.95
CA TYR A 122 1.11 -5.08 8.75
C TYR A 122 1.89 -3.77 8.97
N SER A 123 3.18 -3.90 9.28
CA SER A 123 4.07 -2.75 9.51
C SER A 123 4.30 -1.88 8.27
N ASN A 124 4.06 -2.40 7.06
CA ASN A 124 4.02 -1.64 5.82
C ASN A 124 2.67 -0.93 5.57
N GLY A 125 1.71 -1.06 6.49
CA GLY A 125 0.38 -0.45 6.40
C GLY A 125 -0.66 -1.29 5.67
N HIS A 126 -0.33 -2.48 5.17
CA HIS A 126 -1.30 -3.34 4.50
C HIS A 126 -2.33 -3.86 5.52
N ILE A 127 -3.57 -3.98 5.06
CA ILE A 127 -4.70 -4.41 5.88
C ILE A 127 -5.16 -5.78 5.40
N CYS A 128 -5.27 -6.72 6.32
CA CYS A 128 -5.85 -8.03 6.10
C CYS A 128 -7.35 -7.99 6.44
N LEU A 129 -8.16 -7.47 5.51
CA LEU A 129 -9.61 -7.40 5.67
C LEU A 129 -10.27 -7.90 4.39
N ASP A 130 -11.06 -8.97 4.50
CA ASP A 130 -11.59 -9.72 3.35
C ASP A 130 -12.43 -8.86 2.38
N ILE A 131 -13.12 -7.83 2.89
CA ILE A 131 -13.89 -6.90 2.04
C ILE A 131 -13.02 -6.08 1.06
N LEU A 132 -11.70 -6.04 1.27
CA LEU A 132 -10.74 -5.39 0.38
C LEU A 132 -10.21 -6.36 -0.70
N TYR A 133 -10.57 -7.64 -0.62
CA TYR A 133 -10.10 -8.72 -1.48
C TYR A 133 -11.30 -9.53 -2.02
N ASP A 134 -11.49 -10.77 -1.57
CA ASP A 134 -12.45 -11.71 -2.13
C ASP A 134 -13.92 -11.35 -1.83
N SER A 135 -14.19 -10.74 -0.68
CA SER A 135 -15.53 -10.28 -0.30
C SER A 135 -15.88 -8.88 -0.81
N TRP A 136 -15.04 -8.26 -1.65
CA TRP A 136 -15.39 -6.97 -2.27
C TRP A 136 -16.58 -7.12 -3.21
N SER A 137 -17.55 -6.22 -3.06
CA SER A 137 -18.67 -6.10 -3.99
C SER A 137 -18.77 -4.67 -4.54
N PRO A 138 -19.09 -4.47 -5.83
CA PRO A 138 -19.31 -3.14 -6.40
C PRO A 138 -20.42 -2.32 -5.71
N ALA A 139 -21.26 -2.97 -4.91
CA ALA A 139 -22.27 -2.33 -4.07
C ALA A 139 -21.68 -1.61 -2.83
N MET A 140 -20.46 -1.98 -2.43
CA MET A 140 -19.77 -1.39 -1.28
C MET A 140 -19.19 -0.01 -1.64
N THR A 141 -19.08 0.86 -0.64
CA THR A 141 -18.57 2.24 -0.77
C THR A 141 -17.35 2.46 0.11
N VAL A 142 -16.59 3.53 -0.13
CA VAL A 142 -15.48 3.95 0.74
C VAL A 142 -15.95 4.20 2.17
N GLY A 143 -17.16 4.71 2.35
CA GLY A 143 -17.79 4.87 3.67
C GLY A 143 -17.96 3.53 4.39
N SER A 144 -18.47 2.51 3.70
CA SER A 144 -18.62 1.16 4.27
C SER A 144 -17.27 0.53 4.64
N ILE A 145 -16.24 0.71 3.80
CA ILE A 145 -14.88 0.25 4.10
C ILE A 145 -14.36 0.91 5.39
N CYS A 146 -14.53 2.23 5.52
CA CYS A 146 -14.09 2.97 6.70
C CYS A 146 -14.76 2.44 7.97
N ILE A 147 -16.07 2.25 7.94
CA ILE A 147 -16.82 1.68 9.08
C ILE A 147 -16.27 0.30 9.44
N SER A 148 -16.05 -0.57 8.47
CA SER A 148 -15.48 -1.90 8.72
C SER A 148 -14.08 -1.84 9.33
N ILE A 149 -13.22 -0.93 8.88
CA ILE A 149 -11.88 -0.72 9.45
C ILE A 149 -11.97 -0.21 10.88
N LEU A 150 -12.88 0.73 11.19
CA LEU A 150 -13.05 1.22 12.56
C LEU A 150 -13.58 0.13 13.48
N SER A 151 -14.53 -0.68 13.02
CA SER A 151 -15.04 -1.82 13.78
C SER A 151 -13.95 -2.86 14.04
N MET A 152 -13.12 -3.16 13.03
CA MET A 152 -11.96 -4.04 13.17
C MET A 152 -11.02 -3.50 14.25
N LEU A 153 -10.60 -2.23 14.16
CA LEU A 153 -9.74 -1.60 15.18
C LEU A 153 -10.39 -1.64 16.57
N SER A 154 -11.69 -1.37 16.66
CA SER A 154 -12.40 -1.31 17.94
C SER A 154 -12.55 -2.67 18.62
N SER A 155 -12.56 -3.75 17.83
CA SER A 155 -12.71 -5.12 18.32
C SER A 155 -11.43 -5.74 18.89
N SER A 156 -10.28 -5.08 18.70
CA SER A 156 -8.98 -5.61 19.07
C SER A 156 -8.76 -5.58 20.60
N PRO A 157 -8.39 -6.71 21.23
CA PRO A 157 -8.14 -6.76 22.67
C PRO A 157 -6.74 -6.25 23.06
N ALA A 158 -5.77 -6.26 22.13
CA ALA A 158 -4.37 -5.89 22.40
C ALA A 158 -3.67 -5.28 21.18
N LYS A 159 -2.64 -4.47 21.42
CA LYS A 159 -1.80 -3.84 20.37
C LYS A 159 -0.68 -4.78 19.95
N GLU A 160 -0.98 -5.70 19.03
CA GLU A 160 -0.02 -6.67 18.50
C GLU A 160 0.05 -6.61 16.97
N ARG A 161 1.10 -7.19 16.39
CA ARG A 161 1.26 -7.32 14.93
C ARG A 161 0.84 -8.73 14.50
N PRO A 162 0.46 -8.93 13.22
CA PRO A 162 0.28 -10.27 12.68
C PRO A 162 1.56 -11.11 12.87
N GLU A 163 1.44 -12.39 13.21
CA GLU A 163 2.60 -13.28 13.44
C GLU A 163 3.52 -13.39 12.21
N ASP A 164 2.94 -13.37 10.99
CA ASP A 164 3.69 -13.45 9.73
C ASP A 164 4.19 -12.07 9.25
N ASN A 165 4.13 -11.01 10.08
CA ASN A 165 4.44 -9.63 9.67
C ASN A 165 5.79 -9.51 8.94
N ASP A 166 6.86 -10.05 9.53
CA ASP A 166 8.20 -9.88 8.97
C ASP A 166 8.39 -10.63 7.66
N ARG A 167 7.74 -11.80 7.51
CA ARG A 167 7.78 -12.60 6.30
C ARG A 167 6.99 -11.92 5.18
N TYR A 168 5.76 -11.47 5.48
CA TYR A 168 4.92 -10.75 4.53
C TYR A 168 5.60 -9.48 4.02
N VAL A 169 6.10 -8.64 4.92
CA VAL A 169 6.73 -7.35 4.57
C VAL A 169 8.00 -7.56 3.75
N LYS A 170 8.82 -8.57 4.07
CA LYS A 170 9.99 -8.95 3.27
C LYS A 170 9.58 -9.38 1.85
N ASN A 171 8.50 -10.14 1.71
CA ASN A 171 7.99 -10.57 0.40
C ASN A 171 7.44 -9.40 -0.42
N CYS A 172 6.83 -8.38 0.21
CA CYS A 172 6.37 -7.17 -0.47
C CYS A 172 7.52 -6.27 -0.95
N ARG A 173 8.67 -6.28 -0.26
CA ARG A 173 9.84 -5.43 -0.57
C ARG A 173 10.46 -5.72 -1.94
N ASN A 174 10.10 -6.85 -2.58
CA ASN A 174 10.49 -7.20 -3.94
C ASN A 174 9.64 -6.51 -5.03
N GLY A 175 9.04 -5.36 -4.73
CA GLY A 175 8.40 -4.49 -5.74
C GLY A 175 7.00 -4.91 -6.19
N ARG A 176 6.29 -5.73 -5.42
CA ARG A 176 4.92 -6.14 -5.75
C ARG A 176 3.91 -5.23 -5.07
N SER A 177 2.97 -4.71 -5.85
CA SER A 177 1.79 -4.03 -5.31
C SER A 177 1.01 -4.99 -4.40
N PRO A 178 0.26 -4.52 -3.38
CA PRO A 178 -0.53 -5.39 -2.50
C PRO A 178 -1.49 -6.32 -3.25
N LYS A 179 -1.90 -5.91 -4.46
CA LYS A 179 -2.76 -6.67 -5.39
C LYS A 179 -2.04 -7.80 -6.15
N GLU A 180 -0.71 -7.80 -6.20
CA GLU A 180 0.09 -8.88 -6.81
C GLU A 180 0.58 -9.91 -5.79
N THR A 181 0.42 -9.63 -4.50
CA THR A 181 0.60 -10.63 -3.43
C THR A 181 -0.62 -11.53 -3.39
N ARG A 182 -0.56 -12.64 -4.14
CA ARG A 182 -1.46 -13.79 -3.96
C ARG A 182 -1.39 -14.21 -2.49
N TRP A 183 -2.45 -13.93 -1.73
CA TRP A 183 -2.54 -14.28 -0.32
C TRP A 183 -2.54 -15.81 -0.19
N TRP A 184 -1.63 -16.33 0.64
CA TRP A 184 -1.80 -17.67 1.18
C TRP A 184 -2.59 -17.51 2.47
N PHE A 185 -3.90 -17.73 2.39
CA PHE A 185 -4.72 -17.93 3.58
C PHE A 185 -4.15 -19.15 4.33
N HIS A 186 -3.65 -18.93 5.53
CA HIS A 186 -3.38 -20.00 6.49
C HIS A 186 -4.67 -20.22 7.28
N ASP A 187 -5.69 -20.79 6.63
CA ASP A 187 -6.82 -21.41 7.31
C ASP A 187 -7.44 -22.46 6.38
N ASP A 188 -6.77 -23.61 6.33
CA ASP A 188 -7.39 -24.88 5.97
C ASP A 188 -7.28 -25.79 7.21
N LYS A 189 -8.46 -26.12 7.78
CA LYS A 189 -8.76 -27.06 8.88
C LYS A 189 -8.80 -26.37 10.26
N VAL A 190 -9.98 -26.28 10.89
CA VAL A 190 -10.92 -27.39 11.17
C VAL A 190 -12.39 -26.97 11.11
#